data_AF-A0A397IN69-F1
#
_entry.id   AF-A0A397IN69-F1
#
_cell.length_a   1.000
_cell.length_b   1.000
_cell.length_c   1.000
_cell.angle_alpha   90.00
_cell.angle_beta   90.00
_cell.angle_gamma   90.00
#
_symmetry.space_group_name_H-M   'P 1'
#
loop_
_entity.id
_entity.type
_entity.pdbx_description
1 polymer ?
#
loop_
_entity_poly.entity_id
_entity_poly.type
_entity_poly.pdbx_seq_one_letter_code
_entity_poly.pdbx_strand_id
1 'polypeptide(L)'
;MKSEIPQFLKEIMEKCWNFKPLNCPTAEELRTRFFEFSYNYNKGDEIRNQIIAANKSNKNFIQYDPNEMHPEAIYTKTKQWDFIIPDDITEKNEIREH
;
A
#
# COMPACT_ATOMS: atom_id res chain seq x y z
N MET A 1 -19.98 11.51 -2.67
CA MET A 1 -18.93 12.50 -3.00
C MET A 1 -17.82 11.76 -3.73
N LYS A 2 -17.27 12.28 -4.83
CA LYS A 2 -16.29 11.57 -5.66
C LYS A 2 -14.90 12.21 -5.43
N SER A 3 -13.97 11.46 -4.87
CA SER A 3 -12.57 11.86 -4.70
C SER A 3 -11.77 11.49 -5.94
N GLU A 4 -10.93 12.42 -6.39
CA GLU A 4 -9.99 12.18 -7.48
C GLU A 4 -8.68 11.60 -6.93
N ILE A 5 -8.23 10.48 -7.47
CA ILE A 5 -7.00 9.82 -7.05
C ILE A 5 -5.96 10.04 -8.14
N PRO A 6 -4.73 10.51 -7.82
CA PRO A 6 -3.65 10.59 -8.79
C PRO A 6 -3.46 9.25 -9.51
N GLN A 7 -3.35 9.26 -10.83
CA GLN A 7 -3.28 8.04 -11.66
C GLN A 7 -2.16 7.11 -11.20
N PHE A 8 -0.99 7.65 -10.85
CA PHE A 8 0.12 6.90 -10.27
C PHE A 8 -0.29 6.08 -9.02
N LEU A 9 -1.03 6.69 -8.09
CA LEU A 9 -1.49 6.01 -6.87
C LEU A 9 -2.59 4.99 -7.18
N LYS A 10 -3.47 5.31 -8.13
CA LYS A 10 -4.53 4.40 -8.58
C LYS A 10 -3.96 3.09 -9.12
N GLU A 11 -2.92 3.15 -9.94
CA GLU A 11 -2.25 1.96 -10.48
C GLU A 11 -1.60 1.11 -9.38
N ILE A 12 -1.01 1.73 -8.36
CA ILE A 12 -0.46 1.02 -7.20
C ILE A 12 -1.59 0.33 -6.43
N MET A 13 -2.68 1.05 -6.14
CA MET A 13 -3.83 0.50 -5.42
C MET A 13 -4.46 -0.68 -6.18
N GLU A 14 -4.63 -0.58 -7.50
CA GLU A 14 -5.19 -1.66 -8.33
C GLU A 14 -4.31 -2.91 -8.32
N LYS A 15 -2.98 -2.76 -8.31
CA LYS A 15 -2.05 -3.88 -8.19
C LYS A 15 -2.07 -4.50 -6.79
N CYS A 16 -2.14 -3.68 -5.75
CA CYS A 16 -2.24 -4.16 -4.36
C CYS A 16 -3.59 -4.82 -4.06
N TRP A 17 -4.67 -4.37 -4.71
CA TRP A 17 -6.02 -4.92 -4.56
C TRP A 17 -6.24 -6.17 -5.43
N ASN A 18 -5.24 -7.04 -5.53
CA ASN A 18 -5.38 -8.31 -6.25
C ASN A 18 -5.75 -9.44 -5.29
N PHE A 19 -6.85 -10.15 -5.57
CA PHE A 19 -7.26 -11.32 -4.79
C PHE A 19 -6.23 -12.46 -4.80
N LYS A 20 -5.36 -12.51 -5.81
CA LYS A 20 -4.26 -13.48 -5.89
C LYS A 20 -3.00 -12.85 -5.27
N PRO A 21 -2.46 -13.39 -4.17
CA PRO A 21 -1.26 -12.85 -3.51
C PRO A 21 -0.06 -12.70 -4.44
N LEU A 22 0.12 -13.64 -5.38
CA LEU A 22 1.20 -13.64 -6.38
C LEU A 22 1.19 -12.44 -7.33
N ASN A 23 0.05 -11.75 -7.46
CA ASN A 23 -0.08 -10.57 -8.32
C ASN A 23 0.06 -9.25 -7.54
N CYS A 24 0.07 -9.32 -6.20
CA CYS A 24 0.30 -8.16 -5.36
C CYS A 24 1.80 -7.83 -5.40
N PRO A 25 2.18 -6.56 -5.56
CA PRO A 25 3.58 -6.17 -5.52
C PRO A 25 4.16 -6.48 -4.14
N THR A 26 5.41 -6.93 -4.14
CA THR A 26 6.20 -7.12 -2.93
C THR A 26 6.45 -5.77 -2.25
N ALA A 27 6.75 -5.81 -0.96
CA ALA A 27 7.14 -4.61 -0.21
C ALA A 27 8.38 -3.92 -0.82
N GLU A 28 9.31 -4.70 -1.37
CA GLU A 28 10.51 -4.17 -2.03
C GLU A 28 10.17 -3.42 -3.33
N GLU A 29 9.31 -3.99 -4.17
CA GLU A 29 8.84 -3.33 -5.40
C GLU A 29 8.11 -2.02 -5.11
N LEU A 30 7.23 -2.03 -4.10
CA LEU A 30 6.54 -0.81 -3.65
C LEU A 30 7.54 0.24 -3.16
N ARG A 31 8.51 -0.16 -2.34
CA ARG A 31 9.55 0.75 -1.83
C ARG A 31 10.32 1.40 -2.98
N THR A 32 10.75 0.61 -3.96
CA THR A 32 11.47 1.12 -5.14
C THR A 32 10.60 2.10 -5.93
N ARG A 33 9.33 1.77 -6.18
CA ARG A 33 8.37 2.64 -6.88
C ARG A 33 8.17 3.98 -6.17
N PHE A 34 8.01 3.96 -4.84
CA PHE A 34 7.82 5.17 -4.05
C PHE A 34 9.12 5.99 -3.92
N PHE A 35 10.27 5.33 -3.89
CA PHE A 35 11.56 6.00 -3.89
C PHE A 35 11.79 6.76 -5.21
N GLU A 36 11.56 6.11 -6.35
CA GLU A 36 11.59 6.74 -7.67
C GLU A 36 10.65 7.94 -7.74
N PHE A 37 9.41 7.79 -7.26
CA PHE A 37 8.46 8.88 -7.15
C PHE A 37 9.02 10.04 -6.33
N SER A 38 9.57 9.79 -5.14
CA SER A 38 10.09 10.86 -4.27
C SER A 38 11.22 11.65 -4.91
N TYR A 39 12.09 10.96 -5.67
CA TYR A 39 13.20 11.57 -6.38
C TYR A 39 12.72 12.43 -7.56
N ASN A 40 11.73 11.93 -8.30
CA ASN A 40 11.15 12.57 -9.48
C ASN A 40 10.17 13.71 -9.13
N TYR A 41 9.51 13.64 -7.97
CA TYR A 41 8.60 14.66 -7.48
C TYR A 41 9.24 16.06 -7.43
N ASN A 42 10.50 16.12 -6.98
CA ASN A 42 11.26 17.36 -6.87
C ASN A 42 11.70 17.93 -8.24
N LYS A 43 11.61 17.15 -9.31
CA LYS A 43 11.97 17.56 -10.68
C LYS A 43 10.83 18.19 -11.46
N GLY A 44 9.62 18.24 -10.88
CA GLY A 44 8.45 18.81 -11.55
C GLY A 44 7.76 17.84 -12.52
N ASP A 45 7.94 16.54 -12.29
CA ASP A 45 7.45 15.49 -13.18
C ASP A 45 5.91 15.39 -13.21
N GLU A 46 5.40 14.66 -14.21
CA GLU A 46 3.98 14.43 -14.47
C GLU A 46 3.19 14.01 -13.22
N ILE A 47 3.78 13.19 -12.35
CA ILE A 47 3.14 12.72 -11.11
C ILE A 47 2.84 13.89 -10.17
N ARG A 48 3.71 14.90 -10.08
CA ARG A 48 3.46 16.10 -9.27
C ARG A 48 2.24 16.87 -9.80
N ASN A 49 2.10 16.97 -11.11
CA ASN A 49 0.93 17.61 -11.74
C ASN A 49 -0.36 16.85 -11.44
N GLN A 50 -0.32 15.51 -11.48
CA GLN A 50 -1.46 14.67 -11.08
C GLN A 50 -1.86 14.91 -9.61
N ILE A 51 -0.89 15.02 -8.70
CA ILE A 51 -1.14 15.31 -7.27
C ILE A 51 -1.77 16.70 -7.09
N ILE A 52 -1.24 17.73 -7.74
CA ILE A 52 -1.78 19.09 -7.64
C ILE A 52 -3.22 19.14 -8.18
N ALA A 53 -3.47 18.49 -9.32
CA ALA A 53 -4.81 18.40 -9.91
C ALA A 53 -5.80 17.70 -8.96
N ALA A 54 -5.43 16.52 -8.44
CA ALA A 54 -6.26 15.77 -7.51
C ALA A 54 -6.53 16.57 -6.22
N ASN A 55 -5.51 17.22 -5.63
CA ASN A 55 -5.68 18.06 -4.45
C ASN A 55 -6.61 19.25 -4.70
N LYS A 56 -6.52 19.88 -5.87
CA LYS A 56 -7.39 20.99 -6.25
C LYS A 56 -8.85 20.53 -6.39
N SER A 57 -9.07 19.38 -7.02
CA SER A 57 -10.41 18.77 -7.14
C SER A 57 -10.96 18.33 -5.77
N ASN A 58 -10.09 17.83 -4.89
CA ASN A 58 -10.43 17.30 -3.57
C ASN A 58 -10.41 18.35 -2.45
N LYS A 59 -10.37 19.65 -2.75
CA LYS A 59 -10.24 20.72 -1.75
C LYS A 59 -11.30 20.70 -0.63
N ASN A 60 -12.48 20.12 -0.90
CA ASN A 60 -13.59 20.01 0.05
C ASN A 60 -13.66 18.63 0.72
N PHE A 61 -12.72 17.73 0.40
CA PHE A 61 -12.66 16.40 1.01
C PHE A 61 -12.25 16.56 2.47
N ILE A 62 -12.89 15.80 3.36
CA ILE A 62 -12.57 15.83 4.78
C ILE A 62 -11.10 15.42 4.92
N GLN A 63 -10.30 16.32 5.49
CA GLN A 63 -8.90 16.02 5.75
C GLN A 63 -8.84 14.95 6.83
N TYR A 64 -8.01 13.93 6.60
CA TYR A 64 -7.72 12.93 7.62
C TYR A 64 -7.09 13.60 8.84
N ASP A 65 -7.79 13.56 9.99
CA ASP A 65 -7.24 13.89 11.30
C ASP A 65 -6.81 12.58 11.98
N PRO A 66 -5.51 12.37 12.24
CA PRO A 66 -5.04 11.16 12.91
C PRO A 66 -5.57 10.99 14.35
N ASN A 67 -6.10 12.03 14.98
CA ASN A 67 -6.71 11.97 16.31
C ASN A 67 -8.22 11.71 16.27
N GLU A 68 -8.84 11.86 15.09
CA GLU A 68 -10.25 11.58 14.89
C GLU A 68 -10.43 10.11 14.51
N MET A 69 -10.96 9.32 15.45
CA MET A 69 -11.27 7.92 15.16
C MET A 69 -12.53 7.87 14.29
N HIS A 70 -12.37 7.63 12.99
CA HIS A 70 -13.50 7.45 12.08
C HIS A 70 -14.38 6.31 12.60
N PRO A 71 -15.71 6.47 12.70
CA PRO A 71 -16.60 5.44 13.26
C PRO A 71 -16.58 4.12 12.47
N GLU A 72 -16.16 4.15 11.21
CA GLU A 72 -15.96 2.94 10.37
C GLU A 72 -14.53 2.38 10.48
N ALA A 73 -13.57 3.13 11.05
CA ALA A 73 -12.23 2.65 11.37
C ALA A 73 -12.28 1.83 12.68
N ILE A 74 -13.15 0.84 12.72
CA ILE A 74 -13.10 -0.22 13.72
C ILE A 74 -12.01 -1.20 13.26
N TYR A 75 -10.75 -0.78 13.32
CA TYR A 75 -9.66 -1.74 13.49
C TYR A 75 -9.66 -2.15 14.97
N THR A 76 -10.79 -2.72 15.43
CA THR A 76 -10.67 -3.74 16.46
C THR A 76 -9.61 -4.68 15.94
N LYS A 77 -8.63 -5.02 16.77
CA LYS A 77 -7.84 -6.24 16.62
C LYS A 77 -8.82 -7.39 16.35
N THR A 78 -9.28 -7.54 15.11
CA THR A 78 -9.99 -8.70 14.63
C THR A 78 -8.94 -9.76 14.82
N LYS A 79 -9.21 -10.60 15.82
CA LYS A 79 -8.48 -11.79 16.22
C LYS A 79 -7.32 -12.04 15.27
N GLN A 80 -6.11 -11.88 15.82
CA GLN A 80 -4.91 -12.60 15.40
C GLN A 80 -5.32 -13.67 14.41
N TRP A 81 -5.12 -13.39 13.12
CA TRP A 81 -5.43 -14.34 12.05
C TRP A 81 -4.98 -15.69 12.57
N ASP A 82 -5.88 -16.68 12.58
CA ASP A 82 -5.53 -18.08 12.82
C ASP A 82 -4.64 -18.51 11.63
N PHE A 83 -3.43 -17.97 11.62
CA PHE A 83 -2.35 -18.34 10.72
C PHE A 83 -1.88 -19.68 11.26
N ILE A 84 -2.63 -20.73 10.92
CA ILE A 84 -2.14 -22.08 11.03
C ILE A 84 -0.97 -22.13 10.05
N ILE A 85 0.23 -22.01 10.61
CA ILE A 85 1.47 -22.31 9.90
C ILE A 85 1.32 -23.78 9.45
N PRO A 86 1.28 -24.10 8.15
CA PRO A 86 1.26 -25.47 7.71
C PRO A 86 2.54 -26.14 8.21
N ASP A 87 2.48 -27.34 8.78
CA ASP A 87 3.66 -28.07 9.29
C ASP A 87 4.76 -28.27 8.22
N ASP A 88 4.41 -28.07 6.94
CA ASP A 88 5.23 -28.24 5.75
C ASP A 88 6.35 -27.19 5.57
N ILE A 89 6.43 -26.14 6.41
CA ILE A 89 7.56 -25.19 6.37
C ILE A 89 8.79 -25.67 7.16
N THR A 90 8.70 -26.83 7.84
CA THR A 90 9.83 -27.41 8.58
C THR A 90 10.58 -28.41 7.71
N GLU A 91 11.17 -27.96 6.61
CA GLU A 91 12.21 -28.75 5.94
C GLU A 91 13.45 -28.74 6.84
N LYS A 92 13.66 -29.86 7.56
CA LYS A 92 14.88 -30.10 8.34
C LYS A 92 16.08 -30.13 7.40
N ASN A 93 16.79 -29.02 7.30
CA ASN A 93 18.17 -29.02 6.84
C ASN A 93 19.03 -29.75 7.88
N GLU A 94 19.18 -31.07 7.73
CA GLU A 94 20.23 -31.85 8.39
C GLU A 94 21.58 -31.43 7.81
N ILE A 95 22.24 -30.49 8.48
CA ILE A 95 23.66 -30.22 8.26
C ILE A 95 24.41 -31.44 8.81
N ARG A 96 24.90 -32.30 7.91
CA ARG A 96 25.84 -33.37 8.26
C ARG A 96 27.21 -32.74 8.45
N GLU A 97 27.61 -32.55 9.70
CA GLU A 97 29.00 -32.29 10.07
C GLU A 97 29.85 -33.54 9.73
N HIS A 98 30.95 -33.35 9.00
CA HIS A 98 31.99 -34.37 8.78
C HIS A 98 33.34 -33.80 9.17
#